data_AF-G9KJN8-F1
#
_entry.id   AF-G9KJN8-F1
#
_cell.length_a   1.000
_cell.length_b   1.000
_cell.length_c   1.000
_cell.angle_alpha   90.00
_cell.angle_beta   90.00
_cell.angle_gamma   90.00
#
_symmetry.space_group_name_H-M   'P 1'
#
loop_
_entity.id
_entity.type
_entity.pdbx_description
1 polymer ?
#
loop_
_entity_poly.entity_id
_entity_poly.type
_entity_poly.pdbx_seq_one_letter_code
_entity_poly.pdbx_strand_id
1 'polypeptide(L)'
;TALAVISHCRAARLSSVTAELPEDKPRLICGVSRPDEVLECIERGVDLFESFFPYQVTERGCALTFSFDYQPNPEETLLQQNGIQEEIKYVDQTKKIKTTSCNQEMTSFEINLKEKKYQEDFDPLVRGCSCYCCKNHTRAYIHHLLVTNELLAGVLLMMHNFEHYFGFFHSIREALKSDRLAQLKELIRRQAS
;
A
#
# COMPACT_ATOMS: atom_id res chain seq x y z
N THR A 1 -4.71 -30.04 2.44
CA THR A 1 -4.75 -29.00 1.39
C THR A 1 -3.43 -28.25 1.47
N ALA A 2 -2.55 -28.42 0.48
CA ALA A 2 -1.13 -28.10 0.63
C ALA A 2 -0.83 -26.66 0.18
N LEU A 3 -0.68 -25.75 1.14
CA LEU A 3 -0.18 -24.39 0.96
C LEU A 3 1.33 -24.38 1.20
N ALA A 4 2.11 -23.77 0.31
CA ALA A 4 3.54 -23.54 0.56
C ALA A 4 3.70 -22.24 1.36
N VAL A 5 4.30 -22.32 2.55
CA VAL A 5 4.53 -21.17 3.43
C VAL A 5 5.97 -20.68 3.26
N ILE A 6 6.12 -19.41 2.91
CA ILE A 6 7.41 -18.72 2.74
C ILE A 6 7.66 -17.85 3.97
N SER A 7 8.73 -18.16 4.72
CA SER A 7 9.16 -17.38 5.88
C SER A 7 10.17 -16.30 5.47
N HIS A 8 10.04 -15.11 6.09
CA HIS A 8 10.80 -13.86 5.90
C HIS A 8 12.15 -14.03 5.14
N CYS A 9 12.09 -13.90 3.81
CA CYS A 9 13.26 -13.98 2.92
C CYS A 9 13.53 -12.63 2.25
N ARG A 10 14.80 -12.22 2.18
CA ARG A 10 15.23 -11.05 1.39
C ARG A 10 14.82 -11.26 -0.08
N ALA A 11 14.29 -10.21 -0.73
CA ALA A 11 13.73 -10.24 -2.09
C ALA A 11 14.59 -10.98 -3.14
N ALA A 12 15.92 -10.95 -3.02
CA ALA A 12 16.84 -11.64 -3.93
C ALA A 12 16.79 -13.18 -3.86
N ARG A 13 16.32 -13.77 -2.75
CA ARG A 13 16.18 -15.23 -2.59
C ARG A 13 14.78 -15.76 -2.93
N LEU A 14 13.79 -14.86 -2.95
CA LEU A 14 12.40 -15.25 -3.10
C LEU A 14 12.13 -15.89 -4.48
N SER A 15 12.69 -15.33 -5.56
CA SER A 15 12.52 -15.86 -6.92
C SER A 15 13.08 -17.29 -7.09
N SER A 16 14.20 -17.61 -6.44
CA SER A 16 14.78 -18.95 -6.47
C SER A 16 13.92 -19.97 -5.72
N VAL A 17 13.38 -19.59 -4.56
CA VAL A 17 12.48 -20.48 -3.79
C VAL A 17 11.19 -20.71 -4.57
N THR A 18 10.61 -19.66 -5.13
CA THR A 18 9.38 -19.77 -5.92
C THR A 18 9.58 -20.60 -7.20
N ALA A 19 10.77 -20.58 -7.82
CA ALA A 19 11.03 -21.43 -8.99
C ALA A 19 10.97 -22.94 -8.68
N GLU A 20 11.26 -23.34 -7.43
CA GLU A 20 11.27 -24.74 -7.00
C GLU A 20 9.90 -25.23 -6.49
N LEU A 21 8.95 -24.31 -6.25
CA LEU A 21 7.62 -24.67 -5.76
C LEU A 21 6.69 -25.06 -6.92
N PRO A 22 5.72 -25.94 -6.69
CA PRO A 22 4.71 -26.28 -7.71
C PRO A 22 3.89 -25.05 -8.13
N GLU A 23 3.59 -24.93 -9.43
CA GLU A 23 2.83 -23.80 -10.00
C GLU A 23 1.31 -23.92 -9.73
N ASP A 24 0.81 -25.13 -9.55
CA ASP A 24 -0.62 -25.43 -9.34
C ASP A 24 -1.09 -25.21 -7.88
N LYS A 25 -0.21 -24.69 -7.01
CA LYS A 25 -0.49 -24.50 -5.59
C LYS A 25 -0.21 -23.07 -5.15
N PRO A 26 -1.08 -22.50 -4.29
CA PRO A 26 -0.89 -21.15 -3.78
C PRO A 26 0.34 -21.05 -2.88
N ARG A 27 0.96 -19.87 -2.90
CA ARG A 27 2.14 -19.50 -2.12
C ARG A 27 1.80 -18.37 -1.18
N LEU A 28 1.84 -18.65 0.12
CA LEU A 28 1.63 -17.68 1.18
C LEU A 28 2.97 -17.17 1.69
N ILE A 29 3.10 -15.85 1.83
CA ILE A 29 4.21 -15.23 2.55
C ILE A 29 3.72 -14.63 3.87
N CYS A 30 4.50 -14.84 4.93
CA CYS A 30 4.24 -14.27 6.25
C CYS A 30 5.19 -13.11 6.54
N GLY A 31 4.71 -12.12 7.31
CA GLY A 31 5.51 -10.97 7.74
C GLY A 31 5.79 -9.93 6.65
N VAL A 32 5.05 -9.97 5.53
CA VAL A 32 5.10 -8.95 4.47
C VAL A 32 3.69 -8.39 4.24
N SER A 33 3.52 -7.09 4.44
CA SER A 33 2.22 -6.42 4.35
C SER A 33 2.30 -4.94 3.92
N ARG A 34 3.51 -4.37 3.75
CA ARG A 34 3.63 -3.00 3.25
C ARG A 34 3.42 -2.97 1.72
N PRO A 35 2.70 -1.98 1.15
CA PRO A 35 2.31 -2.00 -0.26
C PRO A 35 3.45 -2.22 -1.28
N ASP A 36 4.60 -1.59 -1.08
CA ASP A 36 5.80 -1.73 -1.91
C ASP A 36 6.39 -3.15 -1.83
N GLU A 37 6.48 -3.72 -0.63
CA GLU A 37 7.00 -5.07 -0.42
C GLU A 37 6.06 -6.14 -0.98
N VAL A 38 4.75 -5.92 -0.87
CA VAL A 38 3.72 -6.78 -1.47
C VAL A 38 3.92 -6.88 -2.98
N LEU A 39 4.08 -5.74 -3.67
CA LEU A 39 4.26 -5.72 -5.13
C LEU A 39 5.55 -6.43 -5.57
N GLU A 40 6.66 -6.24 -4.84
CA GLU A 40 7.90 -6.97 -5.08
C GLU A 40 7.72 -8.49 -4.92
N CYS A 41 6.93 -8.93 -3.94
CA CYS A 41 6.68 -10.36 -3.74
C CYS A 41 5.75 -10.95 -4.81
N ILE A 42 4.76 -10.19 -5.27
CA ILE A 42 3.86 -10.61 -6.36
C ILE A 42 4.64 -10.84 -7.66
N GLU A 43 5.55 -9.94 -8.03
CA GLU A 43 6.44 -10.11 -9.19
C GLU A 43 7.32 -11.37 -9.09
N ARG A 44 7.49 -11.90 -7.88
CA ARG A 44 8.27 -13.11 -7.60
C ARG A 44 7.37 -14.33 -7.37
N GLY A 45 6.10 -14.26 -7.74
CA GLY A 45 5.18 -15.40 -7.74
C GLY A 45 4.62 -15.75 -6.36
N VAL A 46 4.39 -14.77 -5.49
CA VAL A 46 3.64 -14.95 -4.24
C VAL A 46 2.17 -14.58 -4.45
N ASP A 47 1.26 -15.40 -3.90
CA ASP A 47 -0.19 -15.27 -4.15
C ASP A 47 -0.95 -14.70 -2.95
N LEU A 48 -0.55 -15.07 -1.73
CA LEU A 48 -1.27 -14.74 -0.49
C LEU A 48 -0.40 -13.98 0.49
N PHE A 49 -1.01 -13.03 1.19
CA PHE A 49 -0.37 -12.11 2.11
C PHE A 49 -1.20 -11.95 3.38
N GLU A 50 -0.54 -11.65 4.49
CA GLU A 50 -1.18 -11.21 5.72
C GLU A 50 -1.53 -9.71 5.63
N SER A 51 -2.67 -9.32 6.19
CA SER A 51 -3.16 -7.93 6.19
C SER A 51 -2.93 -7.25 7.56
N PHE A 52 -1.73 -7.37 8.13
CA PHE A 52 -1.42 -6.77 9.43
C PHE A 52 -1.04 -5.28 9.32
N PHE A 53 -0.60 -4.80 8.16
CA PHE A 53 -0.23 -3.39 7.96
C PHE A 53 -1.38 -2.40 8.26
N PRO A 54 -2.61 -2.55 7.73
CA PRO A 54 -3.71 -1.64 8.08
C PRO A 54 -4.07 -1.66 9.58
N TYR A 55 -3.89 -2.80 10.25
CA TYR A 55 -4.03 -2.88 11.71
C TYR A 55 -2.95 -2.04 12.41
N GLN A 56 -1.67 -2.21 12.03
CA GLN A 56 -0.57 -1.43 12.60
C GLN A 56 -0.75 0.08 12.40
N VAL A 57 -1.27 0.50 11.23
CA VAL A 57 -1.61 1.90 10.91
C VAL A 57 -2.67 2.43 11.89
N THR A 58 -3.69 1.62 12.17
CA THR A 58 -4.76 1.97 13.09
C THR A 58 -4.25 2.14 14.52
N GLU A 59 -3.41 1.22 15.02
CA GLU A 59 -2.89 1.25 16.39
C GLU A 59 -2.08 2.53 16.69
N ARG A 60 -1.42 3.09 15.67
CA ARG A 60 -0.69 4.37 15.79
C ARG A 60 -1.55 5.61 15.54
N GLY A 61 -2.86 5.45 15.34
CA GLY A 61 -3.80 6.56 15.10
C GLY A 61 -3.66 7.22 13.73
N CYS A 62 -3.22 6.44 12.73
CA CYS A 62 -3.01 6.91 11.37
C CYS A 62 -4.08 6.35 10.42
N ALA A 63 -4.22 6.98 9.26
CA ALA A 63 -5.08 6.53 8.17
C ALA A 63 -4.28 6.35 6.88
N LEU A 64 -4.46 5.22 6.20
CA LEU A 64 -3.93 4.98 4.87
C LEU A 64 -4.53 5.97 3.87
N THR A 65 -3.68 6.61 3.07
CA THR A 65 -4.12 7.62 2.08
C THR A 65 -3.41 7.53 0.73
N PHE A 66 -2.47 6.59 0.58
CA PHE A 66 -1.77 6.39 -0.69
C PHE A 66 -2.74 6.07 -1.83
N SER A 67 -2.46 6.61 -3.01
CA SER A 67 -3.19 6.31 -4.24
C SER A 67 -2.74 4.99 -4.83
N PHE A 68 -3.72 4.21 -5.29
CA PHE A 68 -3.53 3.01 -6.10
C PHE A 68 -4.33 3.10 -7.42
N ASP A 69 -4.72 4.31 -7.82
CA ASP A 69 -5.32 4.58 -9.12
C ASP A 69 -4.20 4.90 -10.13
N TYR A 70 -3.93 3.94 -11.01
CA TYR A 70 -2.86 3.98 -11.99
C TYR A 70 -3.35 4.29 -13.41
N GLN A 71 -4.65 4.62 -13.59
CA GLN A 71 -5.15 4.95 -14.92
C GLN A 71 -4.39 6.17 -15.46
N PRO A 72 -3.72 6.04 -16.62
CA PRO A 72 -3.03 7.18 -17.20
C PRO A 72 -4.06 8.25 -17.59
N ASN A 73 -3.75 9.50 -17.27
CA ASN A 73 -4.54 10.63 -17.76
C ASN A 73 -4.61 10.51 -19.30
N PRO A 74 -5.78 10.63 -19.95
CA PRO A 74 -5.87 10.57 -21.41
C PRO A 74 -4.86 11.49 -22.11
N GLU A 75 -4.55 12.63 -21.50
CA GLU A 75 -3.56 13.60 -21.99
C GLU A 75 -2.10 13.08 -21.95
N GLU A 76 -1.70 12.30 -20.94
CA GLU A 76 -0.35 11.70 -20.86
C GLU A 76 -0.15 10.58 -21.88
N THR A 77 -1.23 9.84 -22.19
CA THR A 77 -1.21 8.79 -23.22
C THR A 77 -0.98 9.37 -24.62
N LEU A 78 -1.47 10.59 -24.86
CA LEU A 78 -1.28 11.31 -26.13
C LEU A 78 0.15 11.86 -26.29
N LEU A 79 0.81 12.25 -25.20
CA LEU A 79 2.19 12.75 -25.24
C LEU A 79 3.19 11.64 -25.56
N GLN A 80 2.96 10.42 -25.07
CA GLN A 80 3.80 9.25 -25.41
C GLN A 80 3.65 8.84 -26.89
N GLN A 81 2.52 9.13 -27.52
CA GLN A 81 2.27 8.87 -28.93
C GLN A 81 2.93 9.89 -29.87
N ASN A 82 3.35 11.05 -29.36
CA ASN A 82 3.85 12.17 -30.17
C ASN A 82 5.39 12.36 -30.13
N GLY A 83 6.16 11.35 -29.75
CA GLY A 83 7.56 11.22 -30.17
C GLY A 83 8.53 12.29 -29.66
N ILE A 84 8.48 12.66 -28.39
CA ILE A 84 9.59 13.36 -27.72
C ILE A 84 10.23 12.41 -26.71
N GLN A 85 11.29 11.74 -27.13
CA GLN A 85 12.18 10.99 -26.26
C GLN A 85 13.08 11.99 -25.51
N GLU A 86 12.82 12.22 -24.23
CA GLU A 86 13.87 12.69 -23.32
C GLU A 86 14.43 11.49 -22.57
N GLU A 87 15.67 11.14 -22.90
CA GLU A 87 16.48 10.14 -22.21
C GLU A 87 16.71 10.58 -20.75
N ILE A 88 15.97 10.02 -19.81
CA ILE A 88 16.29 10.17 -18.40
C ILE A 88 17.35 9.12 -18.04
N LYS A 89 18.59 9.60 -17.95
CA LYS A 89 19.79 8.85 -17.57
C LYS A 89 19.60 8.24 -16.17
N TYR A 90 19.69 6.91 -16.13
CA TYR A 90 19.83 6.11 -14.93
C TYR A 90 21.10 6.51 -14.15
N VAL A 91 20.94 6.84 -12.88
CA VAL A 91 22.05 6.88 -11.92
C VAL A 91 21.81 5.77 -10.90
N ASP A 92 22.66 4.75 -10.99
CA ASP A 92 22.80 3.66 -10.03
C ASP A 92 23.37 4.23 -8.72
N GLN A 93 22.62 4.14 -7.63
CA GLN A 93 23.17 4.27 -6.28
C GLN A 93 22.66 3.14 -5.39
N THR A 94 23.52 2.15 -5.31
CA THR A 94 23.56 1.07 -4.34
C THR A 94 23.68 1.58 -2.88
N LYS A 95 22.99 0.85 -1.97
CA LYS A 95 23.12 0.78 -0.49
C LYS A 95 22.40 1.91 0.29
N LYS A 96 21.67 1.63 1.39
CA LYS A 96 21.80 0.58 2.41
C LYS A 96 20.41 0.09 2.86
N ILE A 97 20.17 -1.21 2.71
CA ILE A 97 19.09 -1.90 3.43
C ILE A 97 19.53 -1.99 4.90
N LYS A 98 18.95 -1.15 5.76
CA LYS A 98 18.99 -1.38 7.20
C LYS A 98 18.07 -2.55 7.48
N THR A 99 18.64 -3.66 7.93
CA THR A 99 17.93 -4.66 8.71
C THR A 99 17.46 -3.99 9.99
N THR A 100 16.16 -3.97 10.24
CA THR A 100 15.67 -3.56 11.56
C THR A 100 14.40 -4.30 11.89
N SER A 101 14.34 -4.71 13.16
CA SER A 101 13.20 -5.24 13.92
C SER A 101 11.91 -4.47 13.67
N CYS A 102 10.79 -5.02 14.18
CA CYS A 102 9.41 -4.50 14.24
C CYS A 102 9.19 -3.00 14.59
N ASN A 103 9.87 -2.07 13.92
CA ASN A 103 9.71 -0.65 14.16
C ASN A 103 8.35 -0.23 13.61
N GLN A 104 7.45 0.04 14.55
CA GLN A 104 6.11 0.60 14.38
C GLN A 104 6.17 2.08 13.95
N GLU A 105 7.09 2.42 13.07
CA GLU A 105 7.28 3.78 12.58
C GLU A 105 6.26 4.09 11.49
N MET A 106 5.77 5.33 11.49
CA MET A 106 4.86 5.83 10.46
C MET A 106 5.56 5.81 9.10
N THR A 107 4.84 5.41 8.07
CA THR A 107 5.28 5.38 6.67
C THR A 107 4.76 6.60 5.91
N SER A 108 5.21 6.78 4.68
CA SER A 108 4.70 7.80 3.75
C SER A 108 3.33 7.44 3.14
N PHE A 109 2.82 6.22 3.38
CA PHE A 109 1.53 5.76 2.87
C PHE A 109 0.32 6.24 3.69
N GLU A 110 0.55 6.95 4.78
CA GLU A 110 -0.44 7.25 5.79
C GLU A 110 -0.31 8.68 6.34
N ILE A 111 -1.40 9.17 6.91
CA ILE A 111 -1.46 10.44 7.63
C ILE A 111 -1.67 10.22 9.12
N ASN A 112 -0.99 11.01 9.96
CA ASN A 112 -1.19 11.00 11.40
C ASN A 112 -2.27 11.99 11.82
N LEU A 113 -3.46 11.47 12.15
CA LEU A 113 -4.62 12.30 12.51
C LEU A 113 -4.52 12.92 13.91
N LYS A 114 -3.47 12.62 14.69
CA LYS A 114 -3.18 13.35 15.95
C LYS A 114 -2.54 14.71 15.69
N GLU A 115 -2.04 14.97 14.49
CA GLU A 115 -1.45 16.26 14.13
C GLU A 115 -2.49 17.38 14.12
N LYS A 116 -2.14 18.54 14.71
CA LYS A 116 -3.04 19.70 14.81
C LYS A 116 -3.53 20.23 13.46
N LYS A 117 -2.81 19.98 12.37
CA LYS A 117 -3.22 20.43 11.02
C LYS A 117 -4.58 19.84 10.59
N TYR A 118 -5.00 18.72 11.18
CA TYR A 118 -6.27 18.08 10.88
C TYR A 118 -7.44 18.53 11.77
N GLN A 119 -7.21 19.40 12.76
CA GLN A 119 -8.25 19.81 13.72
C GLN A 119 -9.46 20.50 13.08
N GLU A 120 -9.25 21.18 11.96
CA GLU A 120 -10.26 21.91 11.17
C GLU A 120 -10.31 21.41 9.72
N ASP A 121 -9.78 20.21 9.45
CA ASP A 121 -9.86 19.58 8.13
C ASP A 121 -11.19 18.81 8.00
N PHE A 122 -12.14 19.42 7.30
CA PHE A 122 -13.47 18.85 7.09
C PHE A 122 -13.56 17.90 5.89
N ASP A 123 -12.45 17.56 5.24
CA ASP A 123 -12.43 16.52 4.21
C ASP A 123 -12.56 15.11 4.81
N PRO A 124 -13.04 14.12 4.05
CA PRO A 124 -12.93 12.71 4.44
C PRO A 124 -11.46 12.26 4.49
N LEU A 125 -11.17 11.11 5.08
CA LEU A 125 -9.80 10.56 5.13
C LEU A 125 -9.20 10.48 3.72
N VAL A 126 -9.94 9.85 2.79
CA VAL A 126 -9.61 9.77 1.37
C VAL A 126 -10.83 10.17 0.54
N ARG A 127 -10.67 11.13 -0.37
CA ARG A 127 -11.73 11.54 -1.30
C ARG A 127 -12.06 10.38 -2.25
N GLY A 128 -13.36 10.09 -2.42
CA GLY A 128 -13.82 8.97 -3.25
C GLY A 128 -13.82 7.60 -2.56
N CYS A 129 -13.32 7.48 -1.33
CA CYS A 129 -13.39 6.22 -0.58
C CYS A 129 -14.83 5.87 -0.19
N SER A 130 -15.23 4.60 -0.41
CA SER A 130 -16.57 4.08 -0.15
C SER A 130 -16.78 3.54 1.28
N CYS A 131 -15.77 3.61 2.15
CA CYS A 131 -15.85 3.09 3.51
C CYS A 131 -16.86 3.88 4.37
N TYR A 132 -17.37 3.28 5.44
CA TYR A 132 -18.30 3.94 6.36
C TYR A 132 -17.72 5.24 6.94
N CYS A 133 -16.43 5.25 7.30
CA CYS A 133 -15.78 6.42 7.86
C CYS A 133 -15.79 7.60 6.87
N CYS A 134 -15.29 7.40 5.64
CA CYS A 134 -15.22 8.46 4.62
C CYS A 134 -16.60 8.93 4.14
N LYS A 135 -17.64 8.09 4.23
CA LYS A 135 -19.02 8.47 3.87
C LYS A 135 -19.70 9.36 4.90
N ASN A 136 -19.30 9.30 6.17
CA ASN A 136 -20.06 9.90 7.28
C ASN A 136 -19.24 10.86 8.16
N HIS A 137 -17.91 10.84 8.06
CA HIS A 137 -17.03 11.54 8.99
C HIS A 137 -15.89 12.27 8.28
N THR A 138 -15.34 13.26 8.98
CA THR A 138 -14.24 14.11 8.50
C THR A 138 -12.94 13.82 9.25
N ARG A 139 -11.80 14.26 8.70
CA ARG A 139 -10.51 14.19 9.38
C ARG A 139 -10.53 14.94 10.72
N ALA A 140 -11.19 16.10 10.80
CA ALA A 140 -11.40 16.86 12.03
C ALA A 140 -12.17 16.07 13.09
N TYR A 141 -13.20 15.31 12.67
CA TYR A 141 -13.94 14.47 13.60
C TYR A 141 -13.06 13.32 14.15
N ILE A 142 -12.29 12.64 13.29
CA ILE A 142 -11.38 11.59 13.75
C ILE A 142 -10.25 12.16 14.61
N HIS A 143 -9.70 13.32 14.25
CA HIS A 143 -8.73 14.06 15.06
C HIS A 143 -9.29 14.33 16.46
N HIS A 144 -10.51 14.86 16.55
CA HIS A 144 -11.18 15.11 17.82
C HIS A 144 -11.28 13.82 18.65
N LEU A 145 -11.82 12.73 18.09
CA LEU A 145 -11.94 11.45 18.80
C LEU A 145 -10.59 10.92 19.32
N LEU A 146 -9.52 11.06 18.52
CA LEU A 146 -8.17 10.65 18.92
C LEU A 146 -7.63 11.50 20.07
N VAL A 147 -7.81 12.82 20.01
CA VAL A 147 -7.31 13.75 21.04
C VAL A 147 -8.12 13.65 22.33
N THR A 148 -9.41 13.32 22.25
CA THR A 148 -10.27 13.07 23.41
C THR A 148 -10.18 11.63 23.94
N ASN A 149 -9.33 10.77 23.37
CA ASN A 149 -9.13 9.36 23.75
C ASN A 149 -10.41 8.50 23.66
N GLU A 150 -11.23 8.74 22.64
CA GLU A 150 -12.44 7.96 22.39
C GLU A 150 -12.14 6.69 21.58
N LEU A 151 -12.62 5.53 22.06
CA LEU A 151 -12.39 4.22 21.40
C LEU A 151 -13.00 4.14 20.00
N LEU A 152 -14.02 4.96 19.71
CA LEU A 152 -14.64 5.04 18.38
C LEU A 152 -13.65 5.43 17.28
N ALA A 153 -12.58 6.19 17.61
CA ALA A 153 -11.53 6.53 16.67
C ALA A 153 -10.89 5.28 16.04
N GLY A 154 -10.54 4.30 16.88
CA GLY A 154 -9.92 3.06 16.45
C GLY A 154 -10.85 2.24 15.55
N VAL A 155 -12.14 2.18 15.88
CA VAL A 155 -13.14 1.47 15.05
C VAL A 155 -13.25 2.09 13.66
N LEU A 156 -13.40 3.41 13.57
CA LEU A 156 -13.55 4.13 12.30
C LEU A 156 -12.27 4.05 11.45
N LEU A 157 -11.10 4.16 12.08
CA LEU A 157 -9.82 3.97 11.42
C LEU A 157 -9.64 2.55 10.90
N MET A 158 -10.03 1.54 11.69
CA MET A 158 -9.93 0.14 11.29
C MET A 158 -10.79 -0.14 10.05
N MET A 159 -12.04 0.34 10.05
CA MET A 159 -12.94 0.22 8.90
C MET A 159 -12.35 0.87 7.64
N HIS A 160 -11.77 2.07 7.78
CA HIS A 160 -11.13 2.76 6.65
C HIS A 160 -9.88 2.04 6.15
N ASN A 161 -8.95 1.72 7.05
CA ASN A 161 -7.65 1.15 6.70
C ASN A 161 -7.80 -0.22 6.05
N PHE A 162 -8.73 -1.06 6.52
CA PHE A 162 -9.00 -2.35 5.87
C PHE A 162 -9.66 -2.17 4.49
N GLU A 163 -10.67 -1.31 4.37
CA GLU A 163 -11.31 -1.04 3.07
C GLU A 163 -10.28 -0.51 2.04
N HIS A 164 -9.42 0.43 2.46
CA HIS A 164 -8.37 1.01 1.62
C HIS A 164 -7.36 -0.06 1.18
N TYR A 165 -6.91 -0.90 2.10
CA TYR A 165 -5.96 -1.97 1.82
C TYR A 165 -6.56 -3.07 0.92
N PHE A 166 -7.84 -3.42 1.10
CA PHE A 166 -8.54 -4.34 0.20
C PHE A 166 -8.77 -3.73 -1.19
N GLY A 167 -9.06 -2.43 -1.26
CA GLY A 167 -9.10 -1.67 -2.51
C GLY A 167 -7.78 -1.73 -3.27
N PHE A 168 -6.65 -1.61 -2.56
CA PHE A 168 -5.32 -1.80 -3.13
C PHE A 168 -5.13 -3.22 -3.72
N PHE A 169 -5.50 -4.28 -3.00
CA PHE A 169 -5.44 -5.65 -3.54
C PHE A 169 -6.39 -5.89 -4.71
N HIS A 170 -7.54 -5.22 -4.74
CA HIS A 170 -8.41 -5.22 -5.91
C HIS A 170 -7.73 -4.55 -7.10
N SER A 171 -7.13 -3.36 -6.92
CA SER A 171 -6.37 -2.65 -7.95
C SER A 171 -5.21 -3.50 -8.51
N ILE A 172 -4.49 -4.23 -7.65
CA ILE A 172 -3.44 -5.18 -8.08
C ILE A 172 -4.00 -6.21 -9.05
N ARG A 173 -5.14 -6.85 -8.71
CA ARG A 173 -5.73 -7.89 -9.57
C ARG A 173 -6.17 -7.33 -10.93
N GLU A 174 -6.73 -6.13 -10.94
CA GLU A 174 -7.09 -5.45 -12.20
C GLU A 174 -5.84 -5.04 -13.00
N ALA A 175 -4.76 -4.61 -12.34
CA ALA A 175 -3.50 -4.27 -12.98
C ALA A 175 -2.82 -5.50 -13.60
N LEU A 176 -2.88 -6.66 -12.95
CA LEU A 176 -2.41 -7.94 -13.51
C LEU A 176 -3.24 -8.33 -14.75
N LYS A 177 -4.57 -8.21 -14.66
CA LYS A 177 -5.48 -8.53 -15.77
C LYS A 177 -5.29 -7.62 -16.99
N SER A 178 -4.92 -6.36 -16.77
CA SER A 178 -4.72 -5.35 -17.81
C SER A 178 -3.26 -5.16 -18.24
N ASP A 179 -2.34 -5.99 -17.72
CA ASP A 179 -0.89 -5.91 -17.96
C ASP A 179 -0.27 -4.52 -17.62
N ARG A 180 -0.74 -3.92 -16.53
CA ARG A 180 -0.35 -2.57 -16.06
C ARG A 180 0.25 -2.58 -14.65
N LEU A 181 0.66 -3.74 -14.14
CA LEU A 181 1.27 -3.85 -12.81
C LEU A 181 2.48 -2.92 -12.63
N ALA A 182 3.29 -2.74 -13.68
CA ALA A 182 4.46 -1.85 -13.66
C ALA A 182 4.08 -0.39 -13.36
N GLN A 183 2.95 0.10 -13.89
CA GLN A 183 2.45 1.45 -13.65
C GLN A 183 2.01 1.62 -12.19
N LEU A 184 1.23 0.66 -11.68
CA LEU A 184 0.82 0.63 -10.27
C LEU A 184 2.04 0.59 -9.35
N LYS A 185 3.04 -0.23 -9.67
CA LYS A 185 4.27 -0.33 -8.88
C LYS A 185 5.04 0.97 -8.84
N GLU A 186 5.21 1.64 -9.96
CA GLU A 186 5.88 2.94 -10.02
C GLU A 186 5.10 4.00 -9.23
N LEU A 187 3.77 4.03 -9.33
CA LEU A 187 2.91 4.90 -8.53
C LEU A 187 3.11 4.70 -7.02
N ILE A 188 3.13 3.44 -6.56
CA ILE A 188 3.34 3.12 -5.13
C ILE A 188 4.76 3.48 -4.71
N ARG A 189 5.77 3.20 -5.55
CA ARG A 189 7.17 3.51 -5.26
C ARG A 189 7.41 5.01 -5.11
N ARG A 190 6.77 5.85 -5.92
CA ARG A 190 6.83 7.32 -5.81
C ARG A 190 6.28 7.86 -4.50
N GLN A 191 5.37 7.12 -3.88
CA GLN A 191 4.76 7.48 -2.59
C GLN A 191 5.55 6.93 -1.40
N ALA A 192 6.50 6.01 -1.61
CA ALA A 192 7.28 5.36 -0.56
C ALA A 192 8.47 6.18 -0.02
N SER A 193 8.72 7.37 -0.59
CA SER A 193 9.84 8.27 -0.27
C SER A 193 9.62 9.11 0.98
#